data_AF-A0A1F8BIP9-F1
#
_entry.id   AF-A0A1F8BIP9-F1
#
_cell.length_a   1.000
_cell.length_b   1.000
_cell.length_c   1.000
_cell.angle_alpha   90.00
_cell.angle_beta   90.00
_cell.angle_gamma   90.00
#
_symmetry.space_group_name_H-M   'P 1'
#
loop_
_entity.id
_entity.type
_entity.pdbx_description
1 polymer ?
#
loop_
_entity_poly.entity_id
_entity_poly.type
_entity_poly.pdbx_seq_one_letter_code
_entity_poly.pdbx_strand_id
1 'polypeptide(L)'
;MKKTLGYGFKVFQIYYKANGRWAILDIIERLYDTTFYPLIQVYLLARLLDLLASGKQLSFSDITSLIIVYLTASLLKVLIHYIALIRGPGYEFAFNDYIELQLDQKLNKLDPAVFESTKFQTLLAQMNGVKGSMSSYLDRMIAVLSMTVQFVTATFVVSTKFPVFVPIIVFSTIPLYLSLDKYRDDTWPFMSKERGLLERLFQYIRYTFSNPSTSKEVAIFKNGQILLEKFKHSHDRYYQKFSKVYRKTLITILLSGFVQLGAFVITQALNLAAVFAGKLAIGQFTLYFQQTLNLAKSSEVVLDNYSSMNMRSRYIDQYFEILNYPNSLVLPDKPVPFPGNPKPPVLEFNNVSFKYPDSKRFILKNFNLTIGSGERVALVGENGAGKSTLIKLILRFYDPTEGEIFLNKVNIKDINLDDWYKQIGALFQDFIKYQFTFKENVIYGDLSKQNDMLAIQKAIQKSGADSYLKDLPKGVDQIVGKTFESGVDLSGG
;
A
#
# COMPACT_ATOMS: atom_id res chain seq x y z
N MET A 1 12.94 15.77 -7.25
CA MET A 1 12.78 16.81 -6.21
C MET A 1 11.33 17.29 -6.08
N LYS A 2 10.77 18.08 -7.02
CA LYS A 2 9.41 18.65 -6.87
C LYS A 2 8.32 17.59 -6.66
N LYS A 3 8.33 16.51 -7.45
CA LYS A 3 7.35 15.40 -7.32
C LYS A 3 7.46 14.71 -5.96
N THR A 4 8.69 14.39 -5.54
CA THR A 4 8.97 13.75 -4.26
C THR A 4 8.43 14.57 -3.10
N LEU A 5 8.76 15.87 -3.00
CA LEU A 5 8.27 16.73 -1.93
C LEU A 5 6.76 16.99 -2.00
N GLY A 6 6.20 17.08 -3.21
CA GLY A 6 4.76 17.25 -3.41
C GLY A 6 3.91 16.09 -2.89
N TYR A 7 4.47 14.88 -2.81
CA TYR A 7 3.79 13.74 -2.19
C TYR A 7 3.65 13.86 -0.68
N GLY A 8 4.53 14.61 0.00
CA GLY A 8 4.44 14.80 1.45
C GLY A 8 3.10 15.35 1.88
N PHE A 9 2.59 16.35 1.16
CA PHE A 9 1.27 16.89 1.43
C PHE A 9 0.15 15.87 1.17
N LYS A 10 0.21 15.11 0.07
CA LYS A 10 -0.80 14.08 -0.25
C LYS A 10 -0.83 12.96 0.78
N VAL A 11 0.33 12.43 1.16
CA VAL A 11 0.42 11.36 2.16
C VAL A 11 -0.04 11.87 3.52
N PHE A 12 0.33 13.10 3.90
CA PHE A 12 -0.19 13.73 5.11
C PHE A 12 -1.71 13.90 5.07
N GLN A 13 -2.30 14.30 3.93
CA GLN A 13 -3.76 14.39 3.81
C GLN A 13 -4.45 13.03 4.01
N ILE A 14 -3.87 11.93 3.50
CA ILE A 14 -4.39 10.58 3.73
C ILE A 14 -4.25 10.22 5.22
N TYR A 15 -3.09 10.51 5.81
CA TYR A 15 -2.82 10.27 7.23
C TYR A 15 -3.78 11.04 8.14
N TYR A 16 -4.07 12.30 7.79
CA TYR A 16 -5.03 13.15 8.49
C TYR A 16 -6.47 12.65 8.30
N LYS A 17 -6.84 12.18 7.11
CA LYS A 17 -8.18 11.58 6.90
C LYS A 17 -8.36 10.30 7.72
N ALA A 18 -7.29 9.52 7.91
CA ALA A 18 -7.32 8.32 8.71
C ALA A 18 -7.40 8.61 10.23
N ASN A 19 -6.60 9.56 10.71
CA ASN A 19 -6.39 9.78 12.15
C ASN A 19 -7.02 11.07 12.71
N GLY A 20 -7.57 11.93 11.85
CA GLY A 20 -8.14 13.22 12.23
C GLY A 20 -7.12 14.14 12.91
N ARG A 21 -7.55 14.83 13.97
CA ARG A 21 -6.71 15.76 14.75
C ARG A 21 -5.50 15.08 15.39
N TRP A 22 -5.56 13.77 15.62
CA TRP A 22 -4.45 13.02 16.21
C TRP A 22 -3.23 12.92 15.29
N ALA A 23 -3.42 12.97 13.97
CA ALA A 23 -2.30 13.04 13.02
C ALA A 23 -1.42 14.28 13.24
N ILE A 24 -2.03 15.42 13.59
CA ILE A 24 -1.32 16.66 13.87
C ILE A 24 -0.54 16.52 15.18
N LEU A 25 -1.17 15.95 16.20
CA LEU A 25 -0.53 15.71 17.50
C LEU A 25 0.69 14.79 17.36
N ASP A 26 0.58 13.69 16.61
CA ASP A 26 1.69 12.77 16.33
C ASP A 26 2.87 13.48 15.65
N ILE A 27 2.60 14.35 14.66
CA ILE A 27 3.68 15.13 14.02
C ILE A 27 4.31 16.13 14.99
N ILE A 28 3.49 16.86 15.76
CA ILE A 28 3.99 17.83 16.75
C ILE A 28 4.85 17.13 17.79
N GLU A 29 4.42 15.97 18.27
CA GLU A 29 5.15 15.13 19.20
C GLU A 29 6.51 14.73 18.63
N ARG A 30 6.54 14.17 17.42
CA ARG A 30 7.79 13.76 16.77
C ARG A 30 8.71 14.95 16.55
N LEU A 31 8.19 16.10 16.16
CA LEU A 31 8.97 17.34 16.02
C LEU A 31 9.48 17.84 17.38
N TYR A 32 8.70 17.73 18.46
CA TYR A 32 9.15 18.08 19.80
C TYR A 32 10.31 17.22 20.26
N ASP A 33 10.19 15.91 20.13
CA ASP A 33 11.22 14.97 20.54
C ASP A 33 12.52 15.14 19.74
N THR A 34 12.41 15.29 18.42
CA THR A 34 13.55 15.29 17.50
C THR A 34 14.15 16.66 17.21
N THR A 35 13.38 17.75 17.38
CA THR A 35 13.81 19.11 17.02
C THR A 35 13.83 20.05 18.22
N PHE A 36 12.67 20.26 18.85
CA PHE A 36 12.55 21.31 19.87
C PHE A 36 13.30 20.96 21.16
N TYR A 37 13.18 19.72 21.64
CA TYR A 37 13.84 19.30 22.88
C TYR A 37 15.39 19.38 22.79
N PRO A 38 16.06 18.85 21.74
CA PRO A 38 17.50 19.04 21.58
C PRO A 38 17.92 20.50 21.48
N LEU A 39 17.14 21.36 20.82
CA LEU A 39 17.43 22.80 20.75
C LEU A 39 17.38 23.47 22.13
N ILE A 40 16.40 23.12 22.96
CA ILE A 40 16.31 23.59 24.35
C ILE A 40 17.55 23.14 25.12
N GLN A 41 17.99 21.89 24.98
CA GLN A 41 19.19 21.38 25.65
C GLN A 41 20.45 22.16 25.23
N VAL A 42 20.62 22.42 23.94
CA VAL A 42 21.77 23.20 23.42
C VAL A 42 21.76 24.63 23.96
N TYR A 43 20.60 25.29 23.98
CA TYR A 43 20.45 26.64 24.52
C TYR A 43 20.77 26.71 26.01
N LEU A 44 20.22 25.77 26.80
CA LEU A 44 20.47 25.72 28.25
C LEU A 44 21.94 25.44 28.57
N LEU A 45 22.58 24.53 27.81
CA LEU A 45 24.00 24.25 27.95
C LEU A 45 24.85 25.49 27.63
N ALA A 46 24.54 26.21 26.55
CA ALA A 46 25.24 27.45 26.20
C ALA A 46 25.13 28.48 27.32
N ARG A 47 23.92 28.70 27.86
CA ARG A 47 23.70 29.67 28.94
C ARG A 47 24.40 29.29 30.24
N LEU A 48 24.45 27.99 30.55
CA LEU A 48 25.20 27.48 31.70
C LEU A 48 26.71 27.71 31.54
N LEU A 49 27.24 27.47 30.34
CA LEU A 49 28.66 27.73 30.04
C LEU A 49 29.00 29.22 30.14
N ASP A 50 28.12 30.12 29.68
CA ASP A 50 28.33 31.57 29.83
C ASP A 50 28.38 32.00 31.30
N LEU A 51 27.51 31.44 32.15
CA LEU A 51 27.50 31.70 33.59
C LEU A 51 28.78 31.21 34.25
N LEU A 52 29.23 30.00 33.92
CA LEU A 52 30.49 29.42 34.41
C LEU A 52 31.72 30.22 33.96
N ALA A 53 31.68 30.76 32.73
CA ALA A 53 32.75 31.58 32.18
C ALA A 53 32.80 33.01 32.71
N SER A 54 31.73 33.49 33.39
CA SER A 54 31.62 34.87 33.88
C SER A 54 32.59 35.22 35.02
N GLY A 55 33.30 34.24 35.58
CA GLY A 55 34.27 34.43 36.67
C GLY A 55 33.65 34.79 38.02
N LYS A 56 32.31 34.88 38.11
CA LYS A 56 31.60 35.10 39.37
C LYS A 56 31.49 33.80 40.17
N GLN A 57 31.52 33.91 41.50
CA GLN A 57 31.21 32.81 42.38
C GLN A 57 29.71 32.49 42.23
N LEU A 58 29.40 31.41 41.51
CA LEU A 58 28.02 31.05 41.21
C LEU A 58 27.34 30.44 42.44
N SER A 59 26.14 30.92 42.72
CA SER A 59 25.23 30.34 43.69
C SER A 59 24.22 29.43 42.99
N PHE A 60 23.57 28.54 43.75
CA PHE A 60 22.51 27.69 43.20
C PHE A 60 21.34 28.52 42.62
N SER A 61 21.12 29.73 43.15
CA SER A 61 20.06 30.63 42.67
C SER A 61 20.27 31.07 41.22
N ASP A 62 21.53 31.24 40.79
CA ASP A 62 21.90 31.71 39.45
C ASP A 62 21.57 30.69 38.34
N ILE A 63 21.53 29.40 38.69
CA ILE A 63 21.22 28.31 37.76
C ILE A 63 19.81 27.73 37.96
N THR A 64 19.07 28.17 38.98
CA THR A 64 17.75 27.61 39.32
C THR A 64 16.76 27.73 38.16
N SER A 65 16.74 28.87 37.46
CA SER A 65 15.87 29.06 36.30
C SER A 65 16.20 28.12 35.14
N LEU A 66 17.49 27.86 34.88
CA LEU A 66 17.94 26.92 33.85
C LEU A 66 17.55 25.48 34.20
N ILE A 67 17.69 25.11 35.46
CA ILE A 67 17.28 23.79 35.97
C ILE A 67 15.76 23.61 35.82
N ILE A 68 14.97 24.62 36.19
CA ILE A 68 13.50 24.57 36.05
C ILE A 68 13.13 24.37 34.58
N VAL A 69 13.67 25.17 33.66
CA VAL A 69 13.37 25.02 32.22
C VAL A 69 13.78 23.65 31.70
N TYR A 70 14.96 23.14 32.09
CA TYR A 70 15.40 21.79 31.72
C TYR A 70 14.43 20.73 32.21
N LEU A 71 14.10 20.74 33.51
CA LEU A 71 13.20 19.77 34.12
C LEU A 71 11.81 19.82 33.49
N THR A 72 11.26 21.02 33.23
CA THR A 72 9.97 21.18 32.56
C THR A 72 10.01 20.62 31.13
N ALA A 73 11.05 20.93 30.36
CA ALA A 73 11.20 20.42 28.99
C ALA A 73 11.36 18.90 28.96
N SER A 74 12.12 18.33 29.91
CA SER A 74 12.32 16.89 30.06
C SER A 74 11.05 16.19 30.51
N LEU A 75 10.30 16.75 31.46
CA LEU A 75 9.01 16.22 31.88
C LEU A 75 8.02 16.21 30.72
N LEU A 76 7.95 17.32 29.96
CA LEU A 76 7.11 17.41 28.78
C LEU A 76 7.52 16.37 27.72
N LYS A 77 8.82 16.16 27.51
CA LYS A 77 9.33 15.11 26.61
C LYS A 77 8.87 13.73 27.04
N VAL A 78 8.99 13.40 28.32
CA VAL A 78 8.59 12.10 28.87
C VAL A 78 7.08 11.90 28.70
N LEU A 79 6.28 12.92 29.02
CA LEU A 79 4.82 12.87 28.84
C LEU A 79 4.44 12.64 27.39
N ILE A 80 5.04 13.41 26.47
CA ILE A 80 4.84 13.27 25.02
C ILE A 80 5.21 11.84 24.62
N HIS A 81 6.45 11.41 24.87
CA HIS A 81 6.95 10.08 24.49
C HIS A 81 6.02 8.92 24.89
N TYR A 82 5.50 8.93 26.12
CA TYR A 82 4.57 7.88 26.56
C TYR A 82 3.20 7.97 25.89
N ILE A 83 2.75 9.18 25.52
CA ILE A 83 1.57 9.36 24.67
C ILE A 83 1.81 8.76 23.28
N ALA A 84 2.93 9.03 22.58
CA ALA A 84 3.25 8.31 21.33
C ALA A 84 3.34 6.82 21.53
N LEU A 85 3.98 6.36 22.60
CA LEU A 85 4.20 4.92 22.78
C LEU A 85 2.88 4.16 22.86
N ILE A 86 1.90 4.73 23.56
CA ILE A 86 0.57 4.13 23.72
C ILE A 86 -0.29 4.32 22.46
N ARG A 87 -0.22 5.49 21.81
CA ARG A 87 -1.12 5.84 20.68
C ARG A 87 -0.56 5.47 19.31
N GLY A 88 0.76 5.44 19.17
CA GLY A 88 1.51 5.25 17.93
C GLY A 88 1.05 4.03 17.12
N PRO A 89 0.92 2.84 17.74
CA PRO A 89 0.38 1.67 17.05
C PRO A 89 -1.03 1.92 16.51
N GLY A 90 -1.88 2.60 17.28
CA GLY A 90 -3.24 2.98 16.85
C GLY A 90 -3.24 3.88 15.62
N TYR A 91 -2.27 4.80 15.51
CA TYR A 91 -2.16 5.67 14.33
C TYR A 91 -1.77 4.91 13.07
N GLU A 92 -0.85 3.95 13.20
CA GLU A 92 -0.45 3.08 12.09
C GLU A 92 -1.59 2.14 11.66
N PHE A 93 -2.32 1.55 12.61
CA PHE A 93 -3.48 0.70 12.28
C PHE A 93 -4.54 1.49 11.53
N ALA A 94 -5.00 2.62 12.09
CA ALA A 94 -6.00 3.45 11.43
C ALA A 94 -5.55 3.92 10.04
N PHE A 95 -4.27 4.25 9.87
CA PHE A 95 -3.73 4.64 8.57
C PHE A 95 -3.72 3.49 7.56
N ASN A 96 -3.26 2.30 7.97
CA ASN A 96 -3.22 1.11 7.12
C ASN A 96 -4.63 0.64 6.74
N ASP A 97 -5.56 0.64 7.70
CA ASP A 97 -6.97 0.28 7.49
C ASP A 97 -7.65 1.26 6.53
N TYR A 98 -7.35 2.57 6.67
CA TYR A 98 -7.87 3.58 5.74
C TYR A 98 -7.37 3.34 4.31
N ILE A 99 -6.08 3.05 4.14
CA ILE A 99 -5.50 2.73 2.82
C ILE A 99 -6.18 1.50 2.23
N GLU A 100 -6.34 0.44 3.02
CA GLU A 100 -7.00 -0.81 2.61
C GLU A 100 -8.46 -0.58 2.21
N LEU A 101 -9.22 0.12 3.05
CA LEU A 101 -10.62 0.45 2.77
C LEU A 101 -10.78 1.25 1.47
N GLN A 102 -9.91 2.22 1.20
CA GLN A 102 -9.95 2.97 -0.06
C GLN A 102 -9.67 2.07 -1.27
N LEU A 103 -8.75 1.12 -1.12
CA LEU A 103 -8.43 0.17 -2.18
C LEU A 103 -9.60 -0.80 -2.39
N ASP A 104 -10.16 -1.38 -1.34
CA ASP A 104 -11.31 -2.29 -1.44
C ASP A 104 -12.55 -1.60 -2.02
N GLN A 105 -12.80 -0.34 -1.63
CA GLN A 105 -13.84 0.48 -2.25
C GLN A 105 -13.59 0.70 -3.75
N LYS A 106 -12.33 0.85 -4.15
CA LYS A 106 -11.98 0.94 -5.57
C LYS A 106 -12.17 -0.39 -6.28
N LEU A 107 -11.72 -1.50 -5.71
CA LEU A 107 -11.88 -2.84 -6.28
C LEU A 107 -13.36 -3.18 -6.49
N ASN A 108 -14.23 -2.86 -5.52
CA ASN A 108 -15.68 -3.05 -5.64
C ASN A 108 -16.29 -2.31 -6.85
N LYS A 109 -15.75 -1.14 -7.21
CA LYS A 109 -16.25 -0.31 -8.32
C LYS A 109 -15.72 -0.71 -9.70
N LEU A 110 -14.71 -1.59 -9.76
CA LEU A 110 -14.11 -2.03 -11.02
C LEU A 110 -14.97 -3.12 -11.66
N ASP A 111 -15.11 -3.08 -12.98
CA ASP A 111 -15.81 -4.15 -13.71
C ASP A 111 -15.03 -5.48 -13.69
N PRO A 112 -15.73 -6.62 -13.79
CA PRO A 112 -15.11 -7.96 -13.78
C PRO A 112 -13.97 -8.14 -14.79
N ALA A 113 -14.03 -7.50 -15.96
CA ALA A 113 -13.01 -7.63 -17.00
C ALA A 113 -11.64 -7.08 -16.56
N VAL A 114 -11.61 -6.04 -15.71
CA VAL A 114 -10.35 -5.51 -15.15
C VAL A 114 -9.57 -6.58 -14.40
N PHE A 115 -10.27 -7.44 -13.66
CA PHE A 115 -9.65 -8.50 -12.85
C PHE A 115 -9.05 -9.63 -13.69
N GLU A 116 -9.48 -9.80 -14.94
CA GLU A 116 -8.90 -10.78 -15.87
C GLU A 116 -7.61 -10.26 -16.52
N SER A 117 -7.28 -8.97 -16.40
CA SER A 117 -6.06 -8.38 -17.00
C SER A 117 -4.79 -8.77 -16.24
N THR A 118 -3.79 -9.27 -16.97
CA THR A 118 -2.46 -9.58 -16.40
C THR A 118 -1.77 -8.33 -15.85
N LYS A 119 -1.98 -7.17 -16.50
CA LYS A 119 -1.41 -5.89 -16.06
C LYS A 119 -1.98 -5.48 -14.70
N PHE A 120 -3.30 -5.51 -14.57
CA PHE A 120 -3.98 -5.15 -13.33
C PHE A 120 -3.61 -6.11 -12.19
N GLN A 121 -3.60 -7.42 -12.44
CA GLN A 121 -3.16 -8.42 -11.46
C GLN A 121 -1.72 -8.20 -10.98
N THR A 122 -0.85 -7.75 -11.87
CA THR A 122 0.55 -7.43 -11.52
C THR A 122 0.64 -6.16 -10.67
N LEU A 123 -0.18 -5.15 -10.95
CA LEU A 123 -0.28 -3.92 -10.18
C LEU A 123 -0.86 -4.20 -8.78
N LEU A 124 -1.93 -4.99 -8.69
CA LEU A 124 -2.57 -5.44 -7.45
C LEU A 124 -1.59 -6.21 -6.56
N ALA A 125 -0.79 -7.12 -7.12
CA ALA A 125 0.22 -7.87 -6.37
C ALA A 125 1.33 -6.99 -5.77
N GLN A 126 1.58 -5.79 -6.33
CA GLN A 126 2.58 -4.85 -5.81
C GLN A 126 2.04 -4.00 -4.64
N MET A 127 0.74 -4.07 -4.34
CA MET A 127 0.13 -3.30 -3.25
C MET A 127 0.68 -3.62 -1.87
N ASN A 128 1.15 -4.85 -1.63
CA ASN A 128 1.69 -5.24 -0.32
C ASN A 128 2.87 -4.35 0.12
N GLY A 129 3.61 -3.76 -0.83
CA GLY A 129 4.69 -2.81 -0.54
C GLY A 129 4.24 -1.37 -0.26
N VAL A 130 2.99 -1.03 -0.58
CA VAL A 130 2.46 0.35 -0.52
C VAL A 130 2.25 0.79 0.93
N LYS A 131 1.55 -0.01 1.75
CA LYS A 131 1.19 0.35 3.14
C LYS A 131 2.42 0.77 3.95
N GLY A 132 3.41 -0.13 4.06
CA GLY A 132 4.67 0.16 4.76
C GLY A 132 5.51 1.27 4.11
N SER A 133 5.38 1.47 2.79
CA SER A 133 6.09 2.56 2.12
C SER A 133 5.48 3.93 2.36
N MET A 134 4.16 4.03 2.52
CA MET A 134 3.50 5.29 2.89
C MET A 134 3.80 5.69 4.33
N SER A 135 3.69 4.75 5.28
CA SER A 135 4.03 5.02 6.69
C SER A 135 5.47 5.51 6.79
N SER A 136 6.41 4.75 6.22
CA SER A 136 7.81 5.15 6.25
C SER A 136 8.11 6.42 5.45
N TYR A 137 7.34 6.75 4.41
CA TYR A 137 7.50 8.04 3.72
C TYR A 137 7.23 9.21 4.70
N LEU A 138 6.20 9.13 5.55
CA LEU A 138 5.91 10.15 6.56
C LEU A 138 7.04 10.27 7.58
N ASP A 139 7.53 9.14 8.09
CA ASP A 139 8.67 9.13 9.04
C ASP A 139 9.89 9.83 8.45
N ARG A 140 10.20 9.52 7.19
CA ARG A 140 11.34 10.11 6.47
C ARG A 140 11.14 11.60 6.24
N MET A 141 9.92 12.03 5.92
CA MET A 141 9.60 13.45 5.77
C MET A 141 9.80 14.23 7.07
N ILE A 142 9.31 13.69 8.20
CA ILE A 142 9.48 14.31 9.52
C ILE A 142 10.98 14.35 9.87
N ALA A 143 11.70 13.27 9.64
CA ALA A 143 13.14 13.22 9.88
C ALA A 143 13.91 14.25 9.05
N VAL A 144 13.55 14.49 7.79
CA VAL A 144 14.15 15.55 6.96
C VAL A 144 13.91 16.92 7.57
N LEU A 145 12.68 17.22 8.02
CA LEU A 145 12.37 18.51 8.65
C LEU A 145 13.22 18.72 9.92
N SER A 146 13.26 17.73 10.81
CA SER A 146 14.01 17.82 12.06
C SER A 146 15.52 17.94 11.82
N MET A 147 16.07 17.13 10.91
CA MET A 147 17.50 17.13 10.61
C MET A 147 17.92 18.38 9.84
N THR A 148 17.03 19.02 9.09
CA THR A 148 17.31 20.32 8.45
C THR A 148 17.52 21.41 9.51
N VAL A 149 16.72 21.43 10.59
CA VAL A 149 16.91 22.39 11.68
C VAL A 149 18.23 22.14 12.41
N GLN A 150 18.57 20.88 12.66
CA GLN A 150 19.87 20.52 13.24
C GLN A 150 21.03 20.91 12.32
N PHE A 151 20.90 20.69 11.01
CA PHE A 151 21.88 21.09 10.00
C PHE A 151 22.12 22.60 10.00
N VAL A 152 21.05 23.41 10.00
CA VAL A 152 21.14 24.88 10.00
C VAL A 152 21.80 25.37 11.30
N THR A 153 21.40 24.82 12.45
CA THR A 153 21.95 25.19 13.75
C THR A 153 23.44 24.85 13.84
N ALA A 154 23.82 23.65 13.44
CA ALA A 154 25.22 23.20 13.44
C ALA A 154 26.06 24.02 12.45
N THR A 155 25.52 24.31 11.25
CA THR A 155 26.17 25.17 10.25
C THR A 155 26.44 26.56 10.81
N PHE A 156 25.44 27.18 11.43
CA PHE A 156 25.58 28.50 12.05
C PHE A 156 26.71 28.48 13.08
N VAL A 157 26.66 27.56 14.05
CA VAL A 157 27.67 27.50 15.12
C VAL A 157 29.07 27.23 14.56
N VAL A 158 29.25 26.22 13.70
CA VAL A 158 30.56 25.88 13.13
C VAL A 158 31.12 27.04 12.28
N SER A 159 30.28 27.74 11.53
CA SER A 159 30.71 28.82 10.64
C SER A 159 31.30 30.04 11.35
N THR A 160 30.98 30.24 12.64
CA THR A 160 31.51 31.36 13.44
C THR A 160 33.03 31.30 13.62
N LYS A 161 33.61 30.09 13.68
CA LYS A 161 35.06 29.90 13.90
C LYS A 161 35.75 29.13 12.78
N PHE A 162 35.05 28.18 12.17
CA PHE A 162 35.60 27.30 11.12
C PHE A 162 34.67 27.26 9.90
N PRO A 163 34.48 28.37 9.17
CA PRO A 163 33.57 28.42 8.02
C PRO A 163 33.92 27.40 6.93
N VAL A 164 35.20 27.02 6.80
CA VAL A 164 35.69 26.03 5.82
C VAL A 164 35.27 24.59 6.18
N PHE A 165 34.95 24.29 7.45
CA PHE A 165 34.52 22.93 7.82
C PHE A 165 33.17 22.58 7.22
N VAL A 166 32.28 23.55 7.07
CA VAL A 166 30.94 23.34 6.52
C VAL A 166 30.99 22.77 5.10
N PRO A 167 31.62 23.42 4.10
CA PRO A 167 31.70 22.87 2.75
C PRO A 167 32.47 21.55 2.70
N ILE A 168 33.55 21.37 3.49
CA ILE A 168 34.29 20.10 3.54
C ILE A 168 33.36 18.94 3.94
N ILE A 169 32.60 19.11 5.02
CA ILE A 169 31.70 18.08 5.53
C ILE A 169 30.55 17.85 4.55
N VAL A 170 29.89 18.91 4.07
CA VAL A 170 28.76 18.79 3.13
C VAL A 170 29.20 18.08 1.84
N PHE A 171 30.30 18.50 1.21
CA PHE A 171 30.79 17.85 -0.02
C PHE A 171 31.21 16.40 0.21
N SER A 172 31.75 16.07 1.39
CA SER A 172 32.12 14.69 1.73
C SER A 172 30.91 13.74 1.83
N THR A 173 29.70 14.25 2.06
CA THR A 173 28.47 13.43 2.13
C THR A 173 27.85 13.12 0.76
N ILE A 174 28.18 13.91 -0.28
CA ILE A 174 27.58 13.76 -1.61
C ILE A 174 27.89 12.39 -2.26
N PRO A 175 29.14 11.87 -2.25
CA PRO A 175 29.42 10.55 -2.80
C PRO A 175 28.59 9.43 -2.16
N LEU A 176 28.36 9.52 -0.85
CA LEU A 176 27.55 8.54 -0.11
C LEU A 176 26.08 8.61 -0.55
N TYR A 177 25.52 9.81 -0.64
CA TYR A 177 24.18 10.03 -1.17
C TYR A 177 24.02 9.44 -2.58
N LEU A 178 24.95 9.76 -3.51
CA LEU A 178 24.88 9.26 -4.88
C LEU A 178 24.96 7.72 -4.94
N SER A 179 25.79 7.12 -4.08
CA SER A 179 25.92 5.66 -3.98
C SER A 179 24.65 4.99 -3.47
N LEU A 180 24.01 5.58 -2.44
CA LEU A 180 22.77 5.09 -1.85
C LEU A 180 21.56 5.31 -2.77
N ASP A 181 21.50 6.43 -3.47
CA ASP A 181 20.43 6.72 -4.44
C ASP A 181 20.51 5.76 -5.63
N LYS A 182 21.72 5.56 -6.17
CA LYS A 182 21.95 4.56 -7.20
C LYS A 182 21.63 3.14 -6.74
N TYR A 183 21.99 2.77 -5.51
CA TYR A 183 21.62 1.48 -4.92
C TYR A 183 20.09 1.27 -4.93
N ARG A 184 19.33 2.28 -4.53
CA ARG A 184 17.86 2.23 -4.50
C ARG A 184 17.26 2.13 -5.90
N ASP A 185 17.84 2.81 -6.87
CA ASP A 185 17.41 2.73 -8.27
C ASP A 185 17.71 1.37 -8.89
N ASP A 186 18.92 0.85 -8.72
CA ASP A 186 19.34 -0.45 -9.24
C ASP A 186 18.54 -1.61 -8.58
N THR A 187 18.10 -1.43 -7.32
CA THR A 187 17.30 -2.44 -6.59
C THR A 187 15.78 -2.30 -6.79
N TRP A 188 15.29 -1.16 -7.30
CA TRP A 188 13.86 -0.91 -7.49
C TRP A 188 13.12 -2.00 -8.29
N PRO A 189 13.63 -2.51 -9.43
CA PRO A 189 12.96 -3.58 -10.17
C PRO A 189 12.78 -4.87 -9.36
N PHE A 190 13.74 -5.15 -8.47
CA PHE A 190 13.69 -6.31 -7.59
C PHE A 190 12.65 -6.11 -6.48
N MET A 191 12.60 -4.92 -5.87
CA MET A 191 11.67 -4.58 -4.79
C MET A 191 10.21 -4.46 -5.26
N SER A 192 9.99 -4.11 -6.53
CA SER A 192 8.66 -3.98 -7.13
C SER A 192 8.27 -5.23 -7.92
N LYS A 193 8.66 -5.30 -9.20
CA LYS A 193 8.19 -6.31 -10.16
C LYS A 193 8.65 -7.73 -9.82
N GLU A 194 9.95 -7.95 -9.59
CA GLU A 194 10.45 -9.32 -9.35
C GLU A 194 9.95 -9.88 -8.01
N ARG A 195 9.91 -9.06 -6.96
CA ARG A 195 9.33 -9.46 -5.67
C ARG A 195 7.85 -9.77 -5.79
N GLY A 196 7.08 -8.98 -6.54
CA GLY A 196 5.66 -9.26 -6.79
C GLY A 196 5.41 -10.61 -7.48
N LEU A 197 6.25 -10.99 -8.45
CA LEU A 197 6.16 -12.31 -9.09
C LEU A 197 6.47 -13.45 -8.12
N LEU A 198 7.49 -13.28 -7.28
CA LEU A 198 7.84 -14.26 -6.23
C LEU A 198 6.71 -14.39 -5.20
N GLU A 199 6.13 -13.27 -4.78
CA GLU A 199 5.01 -13.23 -3.83
C GLU A 199 3.76 -13.92 -4.40
N ARG A 200 3.45 -13.72 -5.70
CA ARG A 200 2.36 -14.44 -6.38
C ARG A 200 2.57 -15.94 -6.36
N LEU A 201 3.79 -16.41 -6.62
CA LEU A 201 4.11 -17.84 -6.55
C LEU A 201 3.95 -18.36 -5.11
N PHE A 202 4.44 -17.60 -4.12
CA PHE A 202 4.31 -17.94 -2.71
C PHE A 202 2.85 -18.06 -2.29
N GLN A 203 2.03 -17.04 -2.60
CA GLN A 203 0.60 -17.04 -2.32
C GLN A 203 -0.12 -18.19 -3.00
N TYR A 204 0.21 -18.48 -4.26
CA TYR A 204 -0.37 -19.62 -4.99
C TYR A 204 -0.04 -20.97 -4.35
N ILE A 205 1.23 -21.21 -3.99
CA ILE A 205 1.63 -22.45 -3.32
C ILE A 205 0.97 -22.55 -1.94
N ARG A 206 0.96 -21.46 -1.17
CA ARG A 206 0.30 -21.41 0.14
C ARG A 206 -1.20 -21.68 0.02
N TYR A 207 -1.87 -21.08 -0.95
CA TYR A 207 -3.27 -21.37 -1.26
C TYR A 207 -3.46 -22.84 -1.63
N THR A 208 -2.60 -23.39 -2.49
CA THR A 208 -2.66 -24.79 -2.93
C THR A 208 -2.56 -25.77 -1.75
N PHE A 209 -1.72 -25.48 -0.76
CA PHE A 209 -1.53 -26.30 0.44
C PHE A 209 -2.63 -26.11 1.50
N SER A 210 -3.17 -24.90 1.63
CA SER A 210 -4.13 -24.56 2.69
C SER A 210 -5.59 -24.71 2.27
N ASN A 211 -5.90 -24.64 0.97
CA ASN A 211 -7.27 -24.74 0.49
C ASN A 211 -7.74 -26.21 0.50
N PRO A 212 -8.87 -26.55 1.16
CA PRO A 212 -9.38 -27.91 1.23
C PRO A 212 -9.68 -28.59 -0.12
N SER A 213 -9.94 -27.81 -1.18
CA SER A 213 -10.22 -28.33 -2.51
C SER A 213 -8.94 -28.81 -3.23
N THR A 214 -7.83 -28.09 -3.06
CA THR A 214 -6.56 -28.37 -3.75
C THR A 214 -5.61 -29.23 -2.91
N SER A 215 -5.68 -29.14 -1.58
CA SER A 215 -4.76 -29.86 -0.68
C SER A 215 -4.89 -31.38 -0.78
N LYS A 216 -6.09 -31.88 -1.16
CA LYS A 216 -6.34 -33.31 -1.40
C LYS A 216 -5.49 -33.85 -2.54
N GLU A 217 -5.38 -33.12 -3.65
CA GLU A 217 -4.51 -33.51 -4.76
C GLU A 217 -3.03 -33.51 -4.34
N VAL A 218 -2.61 -32.49 -3.59
CA VAL A 218 -1.23 -32.42 -3.06
C VAL A 218 -0.92 -33.64 -2.18
N ALA A 219 -1.88 -34.06 -1.35
CA ALA A 219 -1.73 -35.21 -0.46
C ALA A 219 -1.69 -36.55 -1.24
N ILE A 220 -2.58 -36.73 -2.22
CA ILE A 220 -2.66 -37.96 -3.03
C ILE A 220 -1.43 -38.11 -3.92
N PHE A 221 -1.08 -37.06 -4.66
CA PHE A 221 0.02 -37.09 -5.62
C PHE A 221 1.39 -36.83 -4.96
N LYS A 222 1.40 -36.50 -3.67
CA LYS A 222 2.62 -36.19 -2.88
C LYS A 222 3.52 -35.15 -3.55
N ASN A 223 2.94 -34.22 -4.30
CA ASN A 223 3.67 -33.23 -5.10
C ASN A 223 4.15 -32.01 -4.29
N GLY A 224 3.90 -31.98 -2.97
CA GLY A 224 4.25 -30.85 -2.11
C GLY A 224 5.75 -30.51 -2.13
N GLN A 225 6.63 -31.50 -2.17
CA GLN A 225 8.08 -31.27 -2.25
C GLN A 225 8.48 -30.57 -3.56
N ILE A 226 7.91 -31.00 -4.69
CA ILE A 226 8.18 -30.38 -6.01
C ILE A 226 7.75 -28.91 -6.01
N LEU A 227 6.60 -28.60 -5.42
CA LEU A 227 6.11 -27.22 -5.31
C LEU A 227 7.02 -26.37 -4.40
N LEU A 228 7.48 -26.92 -3.27
CA LEU A 228 8.44 -26.26 -2.38
C LEU A 228 9.80 -26.04 -3.05
N GLU A 229 10.29 -27.01 -3.83
CA GLU A 229 11.53 -26.88 -4.60
C GLU A 229 11.40 -25.80 -5.68
N LYS A 230 10.26 -25.72 -6.36
CA LYS A 230 9.98 -24.65 -7.33
C LYS A 230 10.01 -23.27 -6.66
N PHE A 231 9.43 -23.14 -5.47
CA PHE A 231 9.53 -21.92 -4.67
C PHE A 231 10.98 -21.61 -4.31
N LYS A 232 11.70 -22.58 -3.74
CA LYS A 232 13.11 -22.43 -3.33
C LYS A 232 13.98 -21.99 -4.50
N HIS A 233 13.87 -22.62 -5.67
CA HIS A 233 14.64 -22.25 -6.86
C HIS A 233 14.33 -20.84 -7.36
N SER A 234 13.05 -20.44 -7.31
CA SER A 234 12.62 -19.09 -7.70
C SER A 234 13.15 -18.04 -6.72
N HIS A 235 13.10 -18.36 -5.43
CA HIS A 235 13.64 -17.55 -4.35
C HIS A 235 15.17 -17.41 -4.47
N ASP A 236 15.90 -18.50 -4.64
CA ASP A 236 17.35 -18.50 -4.76
C ASP A 236 17.80 -17.71 -5.99
N ARG A 237 17.12 -17.87 -7.13
CA ARG A 237 17.38 -17.07 -8.34
C ARG A 237 17.17 -15.58 -8.09
N TYR A 238 16.09 -15.20 -7.41
CA TYR A 238 15.83 -13.81 -7.03
C TYR A 238 16.96 -13.26 -6.14
N TYR A 239 17.33 -13.98 -5.07
CA TYR A 239 18.37 -13.56 -4.14
C TYR A 239 19.77 -13.52 -4.78
N GLN A 240 20.09 -14.44 -5.68
CA GLN A 240 21.36 -14.42 -6.41
C GLN A 240 21.47 -13.17 -7.31
N LYS A 241 20.39 -12.78 -8.00
CA LYS A 241 20.40 -11.56 -8.80
C LYS A 241 20.46 -10.31 -7.93
N PHE A 242 19.63 -10.25 -6.89
CA PHE A 242 19.60 -9.13 -5.95
C PHE A 242 20.96 -8.93 -5.27
N SER A 243 21.59 -10.01 -4.80
CA SER A 243 22.88 -9.95 -4.12
C SER A 243 24.03 -9.53 -5.03
N LYS A 244 23.98 -9.77 -6.34
CA LYS A 244 24.97 -9.24 -7.30
C LYS A 244 24.95 -7.72 -7.35
N VAL A 245 23.76 -7.12 -7.38
CA VAL A 245 23.59 -5.66 -7.32
C VAL A 245 24.11 -5.13 -5.98
N TYR A 246 23.67 -5.75 -4.88
CA TYR A 246 24.09 -5.39 -3.53
C TYR A 246 25.62 -5.41 -3.34
N ARG A 247 26.28 -6.50 -3.73
CA ARG A 247 27.74 -6.67 -3.57
C ARG A 247 28.53 -5.64 -4.37
N LYS A 248 28.10 -5.35 -5.60
CA LYS A 248 28.75 -4.34 -6.46
C LYS A 248 28.67 -2.94 -5.82
N THR A 249 27.53 -2.60 -5.24
CA THR A 249 27.31 -1.26 -4.68
C THR A 249 27.92 -1.08 -3.29
N LEU A 250 28.05 -2.16 -2.50
CA LEU A 250 28.64 -2.13 -1.16
C LEU A 250 30.02 -1.48 -1.12
N ILE A 251 30.91 -1.84 -2.06
CA ILE A 251 32.27 -1.28 -2.12
C ILE A 251 32.22 0.25 -2.34
N THR A 252 31.31 0.72 -3.20
CA THR A 252 31.17 2.15 -3.49
C THR A 252 30.62 2.93 -2.30
N ILE A 253 29.68 2.33 -1.55
CA ILE A 253 29.16 2.90 -0.29
C ILE A 253 30.26 2.99 0.75
N LEU A 254 31.06 1.93 0.93
CA LEU A 254 32.17 1.91 1.89
C LEU A 254 33.23 2.97 1.55
N LEU A 255 33.64 3.05 0.28
CA LEU A 255 34.58 4.08 -0.18
C LEU A 255 34.05 5.49 0.09
N SER A 256 32.76 5.73 -0.17
CA SER A 256 32.11 7.01 0.13
C SER A 256 32.08 7.32 1.62
N GLY A 257 31.82 6.32 2.46
CA GLY A 257 31.89 6.45 3.92
C GLY A 257 33.29 6.78 4.42
N PHE A 258 34.34 6.21 3.81
CA PHE A 258 35.73 6.59 4.13
C PHE A 258 36.06 8.03 3.75
N VAL A 259 35.50 8.55 2.65
CA VAL A 259 35.66 9.98 2.30
C VAL A 259 35.04 10.87 3.38
N GLN A 260 33.82 10.55 3.82
CA GLN A 260 33.14 11.29 4.89
C GLN A 260 33.89 11.19 6.22
N LEU A 261 34.38 10.00 6.58
CA LEU A 261 35.19 9.78 7.78
C LEU A 261 36.50 10.57 7.72
N GLY A 262 37.20 10.54 6.60
CA GLY A 262 38.44 11.28 6.39
C GLY A 262 38.23 12.79 6.53
N ALA A 263 37.18 13.33 5.91
CA ALA A 263 36.79 14.73 6.07
C ALA A 263 36.51 15.09 7.54
N PHE A 264 35.76 14.24 8.24
CA PHE A 264 35.49 14.42 9.66
C PHE A 264 36.79 14.41 10.50
N VAL A 265 37.66 13.41 10.32
CA VAL A 265 38.94 13.31 11.03
C VAL A 265 39.84 14.52 10.76
N ILE A 266 39.93 14.99 9.52
CA ILE A 266 40.72 16.18 9.17
C ILE A 266 40.18 17.43 9.88
N THR A 267 38.86 17.65 9.85
CA THR A 267 38.26 18.79 10.56
C THR A 267 38.51 18.72 12.07
N GLN A 268 38.47 17.52 12.67
CA GLN A 268 38.74 17.35 14.10
C GLN A 268 40.23 17.53 14.45
N ALA A 269 41.15 17.09 13.59
CA ALA A 269 42.57 17.34 13.77
C ALA A 269 42.89 18.84 13.76
N LEU A 270 42.27 19.61 12.86
CA LEU A 270 42.41 21.07 12.81
C LEU A 270 41.77 21.76 14.02
N ASN A 271 40.61 21.28 14.47
CA ASN A 271 39.95 21.76 15.69
C ASN A 271 40.86 21.55 16.93
N LEU A 272 41.45 20.35 17.06
CA LEU A 272 42.35 20.01 18.16
C LEU A 272 43.68 20.80 18.08
N ALA A 273 44.25 20.97 16.88
CA ALA A 273 45.45 21.78 16.69
C ALA A 273 45.25 23.24 17.13
N ALA A 274 44.05 23.80 16.96
CA ALA A 274 43.72 25.13 17.44
C ALA A 274 43.70 25.24 18.98
N VAL A 275 43.39 24.14 19.69
CA VAL A 275 43.52 24.07 21.16
C VAL A 275 44.98 24.07 21.57
N PHE A 276 45.81 23.23 20.95
CA PHE A 276 47.25 23.18 21.24
C PHE A 276 47.96 24.50 20.93
N ALA A 277 47.48 25.23 19.92
CA ALA A 277 47.96 26.58 19.61
C ALA A 277 47.45 27.68 20.56
N GLY A 278 46.68 27.33 21.60
CA GLY A 278 46.09 28.28 22.55
C GLY A 278 44.98 29.17 21.96
N LYS A 279 44.50 28.88 20.75
CA LYS A 279 43.47 29.68 20.04
C LYS A 279 42.04 29.31 20.41
N LEU A 280 41.86 28.18 21.10
CA LEU A 280 40.57 27.66 21.56
C LEU A 280 40.70 27.10 22.98
N ALA A 281 39.69 27.39 23.81
CA ALA A 281 39.53 26.73 25.10
C ALA A 281 38.98 25.30 24.92
N ILE A 282 39.22 24.43 25.91
CA ILE A 282 38.75 23.04 25.91
C ILE A 282 37.21 22.97 25.79
N GLY A 283 36.47 23.87 26.46
CA GLY A 283 35.02 23.93 26.33
C GLY A 283 34.54 24.30 24.91
N GLN A 284 35.27 25.20 24.25
CA GLN A 284 34.98 25.59 22.86
C GLN A 284 35.27 24.43 21.90
N PHE A 285 36.36 23.68 22.12
CA PHE A 285 36.66 22.47 21.36
C PHE A 285 35.53 21.46 21.43
N THR A 286 35.02 21.14 22.63
CA THR A 286 33.90 20.20 22.81
C THR A 286 32.65 20.65 22.06
N LEU A 287 32.34 21.95 22.11
CA LEU A 287 31.22 22.53 21.37
C LEU A 287 31.41 22.37 19.85
N TYR A 288 32.55 22.79 19.30
CA TYR A 288 32.80 22.67 17.85
C TYR A 288 32.90 21.22 17.39
N PHE A 289 33.44 20.31 18.22
CA PHE A 289 33.46 18.88 17.95
C PHE A 289 32.03 18.34 17.82
N GLN A 290 31.18 18.59 18.82
CA GLN A 290 29.80 18.12 18.81
C GLN A 290 28.99 18.71 17.66
N GLN A 291 29.18 20.00 17.35
CA GLN A 291 28.46 20.64 16.25
C GLN A 291 28.97 20.18 14.88
N THR A 292 30.26 19.90 14.72
CA THR A 292 30.76 19.29 13.48
C THR A 292 30.22 17.87 13.29
N LEU A 293 30.09 17.10 14.38
CA LEU A 293 29.46 15.78 14.34
C LEU A 293 27.97 15.88 13.97
N ASN A 294 27.24 16.82 14.58
CA ASN A 294 25.84 17.11 14.25
C ASN A 294 25.69 17.52 12.78
N LEU A 295 26.61 18.33 12.27
CA LEU A 295 26.63 18.78 10.87
C LEU A 295 26.82 17.60 9.91
N ALA A 296 27.79 16.72 10.19
CA ALA A 296 28.03 15.52 9.39
C ALA A 296 26.81 14.59 9.38
N LYS A 297 26.26 14.28 10.56
CA LYS A 297 25.09 13.40 10.71
C LYS A 297 23.84 13.97 10.05
N SER A 298 23.53 15.24 10.29
CA SER A 298 22.34 15.89 9.72
C SER A 298 22.42 15.97 8.20
N SER A 299 23.60 16.26 7.63
CA SER A 299 23.83 16.26 6.17
C SER A 299 23.55 14.87 5.57
N GLU A 300 24.10 13.82 6.16
CA GLU A 300 23.89 12.44 5.74
C GLU A 300 22.41 12.03 5.81
N VAL A 301 21.77 12.27 6.96
CA VAL A 301 20.39 11.83 7.20
C VAL A 301 19.39 12.60 6.33
N VAL A 302 19.59 13.89 6.08
CA VAL A 302 18.74 14.67 5.16
C VAL A 302 18.81 14.08 3.75
N LEU A 303 20.01 13.83 3.23
CA LEU A 303 20.20 13.30 1.87
C LEU A 303 19.70 11.85 1.75
N ASP A 304 19.98 11.01 2.76
CA ASP A 304 19.54 9.61 2.75
C ASP A 304 18.01 9.50 2.83
N ASN A 305 17.38 10.25 3.74
CA ASN A 305 15.93 10.24 3.85
C ASN A 305 15.27 10.82 2.60
N TYR A 306 15.85 11.85 1.98
CA TYR A 306 15.35 12.37 0.70
C TYR A 306 15.41 11.31 -0.41
N SER A 307 16.52 10.59 -0.54
CA SER A 307 16.65 9.45 -1.47
C SER A 307 15.64 8.33 -1.17
N SER A 308 15.46 7.98 0.11
CA SER A 308 14.47 7.00 0.55
C SER A 308 13.04 7.44 0.22
N MET A 309 12.70 8.72 0.43
CA MET A 309 11.41 9.29 0.05
C MET A 309 11.19 9.22 -1.46
N ASN A 310 12.24 9.48 -2.26
CA ASN A 310 12.17 9.38 -3.71
C ASN A 310 11.82 7.96 -4.17
N MET A 311 12.47 6.94 -3.61
CA MET A 311 12.15 5.54 -3.88
C MET A 311 10.70 5.21 -3.47
N ARG A 312 10.28 5.60 -2.26
CA ARG A 312 8.94 5.33 -1.74
C ARG A 312 7.83 6.03 -2.52
N SER A 313 8.13 7.18 -3.12
CA SER A 313 7.18 7.89 -4.00
C SER A 313 6.72 7.06 -5.19
N ARG A 314 7.51 6.07 -5.63
CA ARG A 314 7.12 5.13 -6.69
C ARG A 314 6.03 4.14 -6.23
N TYR A 315 6.02 3.73 -4.96
CA TYR A 315 4.90 2.95 -4.40
C TYR A 315 3.64 3.82 -4.22
N ILE A 316 3.83 5.10 -3.88
CA ILE A 316 2.72 6.05 -3.81
C ILE A 316 2.11 6.28 -5.21
N ASP A 317 2.94 6.33 -6.26
CA ASP A 317 2.46 6.36 -7.65
C ASP A 317 1.56 5.15 -7.95
N GLN A 318 1.98 3.94 -7.56
CA GLN A 318 1.20 2.70 -7.78
C GLN A 318 -0.14 2.70 -7.05
N TYR A 319 -0.19 3.21 -5.81
CA TYR A 319 -1.43 3.39 -5.07
C TYR A 319 -2.43 4.26 -5.85
N PHE A 320 -1.98 5.43 -6.32
CA PHE A 320 -2.82 6.33 -7.09
C PHE A 320 -3.13 5.77 -8.48
N GLU A 321 -2.28 4.94 -9.07
CA GLU A 321 -2.56 4.22 -10.33
C GLU A 321 -3.76 3.29 -10.15
N ILE A 322 -3.86 2.57 -9.02
CA ILE A 322 -4.99 1.67 -8.72
C ILE A 322 -6.25 2.48 -8.46
N LEU A 323 -6.18 3.51 -7.60
CA LEU A 323 -7.34 4.35 -7.30
C LEU A 323 -7.93 5.01 -8.55
N ASN A 324 -7.08 5.39 -9.50
CA ASN A 324 -7.48 5.99 -10.76
C ASN A 324 -7.61 4.99 -11.91
N TYR A 325 -7.49 3.68 -11.65
CA TYR A 325 -7.58 2.68 -12.70
C TYR A 325 -8.98 2.73 -13.34
N PRO A 326 -9.09 2.88 -14.67
CA PRO A 326 -10.38 3.03 -15.31
C PRO A 326 -11.15 1.71 -15.35
N ASN A 327 -12.47 1.79 -15.45
CA ASN A 327 -13.28 0.65 -15.85
C ASN A 327 -12.99 0.30 -17.32
N SER A 328 -13.04 -0.98 -17.67
CA SER A 328 -12.96 -1.47 -19.05
C SER A 328 -14.21 -1.11 -19.84
N LEU A 329 -15.36 -1.08 -19.17
CA LEU A 329 -16.65 -0.73 -19.76
C LEU A 329 -16.83 0.78 -19.81
N VAL A 330 -17.29 1.28 -20.95
CA VAL A 330 -17.75 2.67 -21.09
C VAL A 330 -19.26 2.67 -20.83
N LEU A 331 -19.65 3.32 -19.73
CA LEU A 331 -21.05 3.54 -19.42
C LEU A 331 -21.55 4.77 -20.19
N PRO A 332 -22.79 4.76 -20.72
CA PRO A 332 -23.34 5.90 -21.44
C PRO A 332 -23.63 7.06 -20.48
N ASP A 333 -23.43 8.31 -20.92
CA ASP A 333 -23.69 9.51 -20.11
C ASP A 333 -25.17 9.64 -19.71
N LYS A 334 -26.07 9.18 -20.59
CA LYS A 334 -27.52 9.15 -20.39
C LYS A 334 -28.03 7.75 -20.70
N PRO A 335 -27.97 6.82 -19.73
CA PRO A 335 -28.43 5.46 -19.96
C PRO A 335 -29.94 5.45 -20.19
N VAL A 336 -30.38 4.63 -21.15
CA VAL A 336 -31.78 4.29 -21.36
C VAL A 336 -32.22 3.41 -20.19
N PRO A 337 -33.23 3.82 -19.40
CA PRO A 337 -33.79 2.98 -18.35
C PRO A 337 -34.32 1.68 -18.95
N PHE A 338 -34.04 0.56 -18.31
CA PHE A 338 -34.60 -0.73 -18.73
C PHE A 338 -35.81 -1.06 -17.86
N PRO A 339 -37.04 -0.98 -18.38
CA PRO A 339 -38.22 -1.19 -17.54
C PRO A 339 -38.24 -2.63 -17.01
N GLY A 340 -38.58 -2.77 -15.74
CA GLY A 340 -38.93 -4.07 -15.16
C GLY A 340 -40.21 -4.59 -15.81
N ASN A 341 -40.06 -5.29 -16.93
CA ASN A 341 -41.17 -5.81 -17.70
C ASN A 341 -41.49 -7.23 -17.19
N PRO A 342 -42.76 -7.63 -17.07
CA PRO A 342 -43.11 -8.97 -16.61
C PRO A 342 -42.70 -10.09 -17.59
N LYS A 343 -42.23 -9.73 -18.80
CA LYS A 343 -41.75 -10.68 -19.81
C LYS A 343 -40.24 -10.47 -20.06
N PRO A 344 -39.45 -11.54 -20.21
CA PRO A 344 -38.04 -11.44 -20.61
C PRO A 344 -37.88 -10.69 -21.93
N PRO A 345 -36.79 -9.95 -22.15
CA PRO A 345 -36.57 -9.27 -23.41
C PRO A 345 -36.21 -10.22 -24.54
N VAL A 346 -36.42 -9.78 -25.78
CA VAL A 346 -35.81 -10.38 -26.96
C VAL A 346 -34.33 -9.98 -26.99
N LEU A 347 -33.44 -10.97 -27.09
CA LEU A 347 -32.00 -10.77 -27.17
C LEU A 347 -31.52 -11.04 -28.60
N GLU A 348 -30.75 -10.12 -29.18
CA GLU A 348 -30.25 -10.25 -30.55
C GLU A 348 -28.74 -9.94 -30.59
N PHE A 349 -27.96 -10.89 -31.10
CA PHE A 349 -26.58 -10.70 -31.52
C PHE A 349 -26.56 -10.44 -33.02
N ASN A 350 -26.01 -9.31 -33.43
CA ASN A 350 -25.89 -8.92 -34.84
C ASN A 350 -24.42 -8.80 -35.22
N ASN A 351 -23.93 -9.75 -36.02
CA ASN A 351 -22.56 -9.83 -36.54
C ASN A 351 -21.48 -9.66 -35.47
N VAL A 352 -21.67 -10.27 -34.30
CA VAL A 352 -20.79 -10.08 -33.15
C VAL A 352 -19.47 -10.82 -33.34
N SER A 353 -18.37 -10.07 -33.30
CA SER A 353 -17.02 -10.61 -33.17
C SER A 353 -16.40 -10.17 -31.84
N PHE A 354 -15.71 -11.09 -31.16
CA PHE A 354 -15.14 -10.81 -29.84
C PHE A 354 -13.76 -11.44 -29.64
N LYS A 355 -12.84 -10.66 -29.08
CA LYS A 355 -11.57 -11.11 -28.51
C LYS A 355 -11.44 -10.60 -27.08
N TYR A 356 -10.88 -11.42 -26.19
CA TYR A 356 -10.56 -10.98 -24.83
C TYR A 356 -9.46 -9.91 -24.84
N PRO A 357 -9.39 -9.05 -23.81
CA PRO A 357 -8.25 -8.15 -23.60
C PRO A 357 -6.92 -8.90 -23.68
N ASP A 358 -5.90 -8.25 -24.25
CA ASP A 358 -4.56 -8.81 -24.45
C ASP A 358 -4.46 -10.04 -25.39
N SER A 359 -5.58 -10.52 -25.95
CA SER A 359 -5.60 -11.61 -26.93
C SER A 359 -5.72 -11.11 -28.36
N LYS A 360 -4.95 -11.72 -29.27
CA LYS A 360 -5.10 -11.53 -30.73
C LYS A 360 -6.13 -12.48 -31.34
N ARG A 361 -6.57 -13.50 -30.61
CA ARG A 361 -7.49 -14.53 -31.10
C ARG A 361 -8.94 -14.11 -30.86
N PHE A 362 -9.71 -14.04 -31.93
CA PHE A 362 -11.17 -13.97 -31.86
C PHE A 362 -11.75 -15.30 -31.35
N ILE A 363 -12.58 -15.21 -30.33
CA ILE A 363 -13.35 -16.32 -29.76
C ILE A 363 -14.70 -16.45 -30.48
N LEU A 364 -15.29 -15.31 -30.86
CA LEU A 364 -16.48 -15.23 -31.70
C LEU A 364 -16.14 -14.43 -32.96
N LYS A 365 -16.69 -14.85 -34.10
CA LYS A 365 -16.53 -14.17 -35.39
C LYS A 365 -17.88 -14.13 -36.11
N ASN A 366 -18.36 -12.93 -36.44
CA ASN A 366 -19.62 -12.69 -37.16
C ASN A 366 -20.79 -13.52 -36.62
N PHE A 367 -20.89 -13.61 -35.29
CA PHE A 367 -21.89 -14.41 -34.61
C PHE A 367 -23.26 -13.71 -34.66
N ASN A 368 -24.28 -14.45 -35.09
CA ASN A 368 -25.66 -13.98 -35.18
C ASN A 368 -26.57 -14.95 -34.42
N LEU A 369 -27.42 -14.43 -33.55
CA LEU A 369 -28.39 -15.21 -32.76
C LEU A 369 -29.53 -14.31 -32.32
N THR A 370 -30.76 -14.81 -32.39
CA THR A 370 -31.92 -14.15 -31.81
C THR A 370 -32.60 -15.11 -30.85
N ILE A 371 -32.81 -14.67 -29.60
CA ILE A 371 -33.56 -15.40 -28.57
C ILE A 371 -34.86 -14.65 -28.30
N GLY A 372 -35.98 -15.31 -28.56
CA GLY A 372 -37.32 -14.76 -28.34
C GLY A 372 -37.66 -14.60 -26.85
N SER A 373 -38.59 -13.69 -26.55
CA SER A 373 -39.10 -13.49 -25.19
C SER A 373 -39.68 -14.78 -24.62
N GLY A 374 -39.12 -15.27 -23.51
CA GLY A 374 -39.59 -16.48 -22.82
C GLY A 374 -39.10 -17.79 -23.44
N GLU A 375 -38.28 -17.72 -24.49
CA GLU A 375 -37.66 -18.88 -25.12
C GLU A 375 -36.63 -19.52 -24.17
N ARG A 376 -36.51 -20.84 -24.22
CA ARG A 376 -35.50 -21.61 -23.49
C ARG A 376 -34.50 -22.16 -24.49
N VAL A 377 -33.27 -21.66 -24.44
CA VAL A 377 -32.21 -22.03 -25.39
C VAL A 377 -31.13 -22.82 -24.69
N ALA A 378 -30.73 -23.96 -25.28
CA ALA A 378 -29.57 -24.74 -24.85
C ALA A 378 -28.40 -24.49 -25.81
N LEU A 379 -27.29 -23.96 -25.29
CA LEU A 379 -26.06 -23.75 -26.06
C LEU A 379 -25.13 -24.96 -25.91
N VAL A 380 -24.96 -25.72 -26.99
CA VAL A 380 -24.09 -26.90 -27.04
C VAL A 380 -22.92 -26.65 -27.99
N GLY A 381 -21.76 -27.18 -27.65
CA GLY A 381 -20.55 -27.08 -28.47
C GLY A 381 -19.33 -27.56 -27.72
N GLU A 382 -18.19 -27.65 -28.40
CA GLU A 382 -16.94 -28.11 -27.82
C GLU A 382 -16.42 -27.15 -26.73
N ASN A 383 -15.52 -27.65 -25.88
CA ASN A 383 -14.81 -26.81 -24.91
C ASN A 383 -13.97 -25.76 -25.65
N GLY A 384 -14.11 -24.50 -25.28
CA GLY A 384 -13.45 -23.39 -25.98
C GLY A 384 -14.23 -22.82 -27.17
N ALA A 385 -15.42 -23.33 -27.50
CA ALA A 385 -16.27 -22.80 -28.57
C ALA A 385 -16.89 -21.40 -28.27
N GLY A 386 -16.60 -20.79 -27.11
CA GLY A 386 -17.08 -19.45 -26.75
C GLY A 386 -18.41 -19.42 -25.99
N LYS A 387 -18.93 -20.56 -25.51
CA LYS A 387 -20.20 -20.62 -24.75
C LYS A 387 -20.22 -19.69 -23.53
N SER A 388 -19.21 -19.80 -22.65
CA SER A 388 -19.09 -18.92 -21.48
C SER A 388 -18.84 -17.46 -21.88
N THR A 389 -18.20 -17.23 -23.04
CA THR A 389 -18.00 -15.87 -23.58
C THR A 389 -19.32 -15.24 -23.99
N LEU A 390 -20.24 -16.00 -24.62
CA LEU A 390 -21.59 -15.51 -24.92
C LEU A 390 -22.30 -15.07 -23.64
N ILE A 391 -22.26 -15.88 -22.58
CA ILE A 391 -22.84 -15.51 -21.28
C ILE A 391 -22.21 -14.21 -20.73
N LYS A 392 -20.88 -14.08 -20.77
CA LYS A 392 -20.19 -12.87 -20.32
C LYS A 392 -20.58 -11.62 -21.14
N LEU A 393 -20.87 -11.76 -22.44
CA LEU A 393 -21.36 -10.66 -23.28
C LEU A 393 -22.82 -10.30 -22.97
N ILE A 394 -23.69 -11.29 -22.68
CA ILE A 394 -25.07 -11.05 -22.24
C ILE A 394 -25.09 -10.30 -20.90
N LEU A 395 -24.22 -10.70 -19.98
CA LEU A 395 -24.01 -10.02 -18.71
C LEU A 395 -23.27 -8.68 -18.88
N ARG A 396 -22.88 -8.30 -20.10
CA ARG A 396 -22.10 -7.09 -20.39
C ARG A 396 -20.88 -6.94 -19.48
N PHE A 397 -20.22 -8.05 -19.10
CA PHE A 397 -18.88 -8.00 -18.50
C PHE A 397 -17.84 -7.52 -19.52
N TYR A 398 -18.16 -7.69 -20.80
CA TYR A 398 -17.40 -7.23 -21.94
C TYR A 398 -18.35 -6.63 -22.97
N ASP A 399 -17.87 -5.63 -23.69
CA ASP A 399 -18.49 -5.20 -24.94
C ASP A 399 -17.93 -6.02 -26.12
N PRO A 400 -18.74 -6.28 -27.16
CA PRO A 400 -18.25 -6.92 -28.38
C PRO A 400 -17.17 -6.05 -29.06
N THR A 401 -16.19 -6.70 -29.70
CA THR A 401 -15.14 -5.99 -30.44
C THR A 401 -15.70 -5.38 -31.73
N GLU A 402 -16.58 -6.12 -32.40
CA GLU A 402 -17.31 -5.70 -33.60
C GLU A 402 -18.75 -6.24 -33.51
N GLY A 403 -19.68 -5.61 -34.22
CA GLY A 403 -21.10 -5.94 -34.15
C GLY A 403 -21.77 -5.39 -32.89
N GLU A 404 -23.03 -5.74 -32.72
CA GLU A 404 -23.91 -5.16 -31.70
C GLU A 404 -24.78 -6.22 -31.04
N ILE A 405 -25.16 -5.95 -29.79
CA ILE A 405 -26.08 -6.79 -29.03
C ILE A 405 -27.27 -5.92 -28.64
N PHE A 406 -28.49 -6.40 -28.89
CA PHE A 406 -29.71 -5.67 -28.62
C PHE A 406 -30.60 -6.42 -27.62
N LEU A 407 -31.26 -5.64 -26.76
CA LEU A 407 -32.36 -6.07 -25.89
C LEU A 407 -33.61 -5.30 -26.30
N ASN A 408 -34.64 -5.99 -26.81
CA ASN A 408 -35.85 -5.36 -27.38
C ASN A 408 -35.53 -4.24 -28.40
N LYS A 409 -34.52 -4.46 -29.26
CA LYS A 409 -34.01 -3.49 -30.26
C LYS A 409 -33.25 -2.28 -29.72
N VAL A 410 -33.01 -2.19 -28.40
CA VAL A 410 -32.13 -1.19 -27.80
C VAL A 410 -30.75 -1.80 -27.63
N ASN A 411 -29.70 -1.11 -28.07
CA ASN A 411 -28.33 -1.63 -27.92
C ASN A 411 -28.00 -1.77 -26.43
N ILE A 412 -27.45 -2.91 -26.02
CA ILE A 412 -27.10 -3.19 -24.63
C ILE A 412 -26.14 -2.16 -24.03
N LYS A 413 -25.35 -1.48 -24.88
CA LYS A 413 -24.41 -0.42 -24.49
C LYS A 413 -25.11 0.84 -23.97
N ASP A 414 -26.29 1.12 -24.48
CA ASP A 414 -27.05 2.33 -24.15
C ASP A 414 -27.93 2.12 -22.91
N ILE A 415 -28.10 0.88 -22.46
CA ILE A 415 -28.97 0.53 -21.35
C ILE A 415 -28.30 0.81 -19.99
N ASN A 416 -29.09 1.23 -19.00
CA ASN A 416 -28.69 1.29 -17.60
C ASN A 416 -28.32 -0.13 -17.09
N LEU A 417 -27.05 -0.33 -16.75
CA LEU A 417 -26.52 -1.65 -16.38
C LEU A 417 -27.12 -2.18 -15.08
N ASP A 418 -27.42 -1.32 -14.10
CA ASP A 418 -28.05 -1.74 -12.84
C ASP A 418 -29.48 -2.22 -13.08
N ASP A 419 -30.22 -1.58 -13.98
CA ASP A 419 -31.56 -2.03 -14.37
C ASP A 419 -31.51 -3.34 -15.15
N TRP A 420 -30.49 -3.54 -15.99
CA TRP A 420 -30.27 -4.82 -16.67
C TRP A 420 -29.98 -5.94 -15.69
N TYR A 421 -29.10 -5.73 -14.71
CA TYR A 421 -28.78 -6.74 -13.70
C TYR A 421 -29.97 -7.11 -12.81
N LYS A 422 -30.92 -6.21 -12.57
CA LYS A 422 -32.19 -6.55 -11.88
C LYS A 422 -33.07 -7.52 -12.67
N GLN A 423 -32.86 -7.66 -13.99
CA GLN A 423 -33.62 -8.59 -14.84
C GLN A 423 -32.92 -9.96 -15.01
N ILE A 424 -31.72 -10.13 -14.48
CA ILE A 424 -30.90 -11.33 -14.69
C ILE A 424 -30.75 -12.12 -13.40
N GLY A 425 -30.98 -13.43 -13.48
CA GLY A 425 -30.40 -14.41 -12.55
C GLY A 425 -29.29 -15.18 -13.27
N ALA A 426 -28.09 -15.22 -12.70
CA ALA A 426 -26.95 -15.94 -13.27
C ALA A 426 -26.46 -17.02 -12.30
N LEU A 427 -26.28 -18.24 -12.82
CA LEU A 427 -25.62 -19.35 -12.12
C LEU A 427 -24.33 -19.69 -12.86
N PHE A 428 -23.19 -19.36 -12.26
CA PHE A 428 -21.88 -19.64 -12.83
C PHE A 428 -21.41 -21.04 -12.48
N GLN A 429 -20.61 -21.64 -13.37
CA GLN A 429 -19.95 -22.92 -13.11
C GLN A 429 -19.10 -22.85 -11.84
N ASP A 430 -18.34 -21.76 -11.69
CA ASP A 430 -17.56 -21.44 -10.50
C ASP A 430 -18.38 -20.48 -9.62
N PHE A 431 -19.44 -20.97 -9.01
CA PHE A 431 -20.28 -20.15 -8.13
C PHE A 431 -19.54 -19.81 -6.82
N ILE A 432 -19.79 -18.61 -6.31
CA ILE A 432 -19.22 -18.15 -5.04
C ILE A 432 -19.98 -18.83 -3.91
N LYS A 433 -19.24 -19.47 -3.00
CA LYS A 433 -19.77 -19.93 -1.70
C LYS A 433 -19.51 -18.86 -0.67
N TYR A 434 -20.48 -17.96 -0.45
CA TYR A 434 -20.34 -16.98 0.62
C TYR A 434 -20.40 -17.72 1.95
N GLN A 435 -19.31 -17.64 2.72
CA GLN A 435 -19.21 -18.34 4.00
C GLN A 435 -19.86 -17.53 5.12
N PHE A 436 -21.13 -17.21 4.92
CA PHE A 436 -21.98 -16.41 5.80
C PHE A 436 -23.26 -17.20 6.11
N THR A 437 -24.25 -16.57 6.73
CA THR A 437 -25.51 -17.26 7.03
C THR A 437 -26.21 -17.73 5.75
N PHE A 438 -27.00 -18.79 5.87
CA PHE A 438 -27.84 -19.28 4.79
C PHE A 438 -28.77 -18.18 4.28
N LYS A 439 -29.34 -17.38 5.20
CA LYS A 439 -30.16 -16.22 4.90
C LYS A 439 -29.41 -15.18 4.05
N GLU A 440 -28.19 -14.82 4.41
CA GLU A 440 -27.38 -13.86 3.65
C GLU A 440 -27.10 -14.35 2.22
N ASN A 441 -26.78 -15.63 2.05
CA ASN A 441 -26.60 -16.23 0.72
C ASN A 441 -27.83 -16.10 -0.18
N VAL A 442 -29.04 -16.21 0.38
CA VAL A 442 -30.30 -16.01 -0.36
C VAL A 442 -30.53 -14.52 -0.65
N ILE A 443 -30.30 -13.65 0.33
CA ILE A 443 -30.55 -12.20 0.21
C ILE A 443 -29.61 -11.53 -0.80
N TYR A 444 -28.39 -12.03 -1.01
CA TYR A 444 -27.49 -11.50 -2.02
C TYR A 444 -28.03 -11.60 -3.46
N GLY A 445 -29.04 -12.44 -3.70
CA GLY A 445 -29.77 -12.46 -4.98
C GLY A 445 -30.70 -11.26 -5.18
N ASP A 446 -31.21 -10.65 -4.11
CA ASP A 446 -32.03 -9.44 -4.15
C ASP A 446 -32.02 -8.71 -2.79
N LEU A 447 -31.13 -7.71 -2.66
CA LEU A 447 -30.98 -6.91 -1.44
C LEU A 447 -32.24 -6.10 -1.10
N SER A 448 -33.13 -5.83 -2.07
CA SER A 448 -34.38 -5.11 -1.81
C SER A 448 -35.36 -5.92 -0.94
N LYS A 449 -35.15 -7.25 -0.85
CA LYS A 449 -35.97 -8.19 -0.10
C LYS A 449 -35.33 -8.66 1.21
N GLN A 450 -34.24 -8.02 1.66
CA GLN A 450 -33.51 -8.43 2.87
C GLN A 450 -34.37 -8.50 4.15
N ASN A 451 -35.42 -7.68 4.23
CA ASN A 451 -36.34 -7.63 5.37
C ASN A 451 -37.68 -8.37 5.11
N ASP A 452 -37.86 -8.96 3.94
CA ASP A 452 -39.10 -9.66 3.53
C ASP A 452 -38.93 -11.18 3.72
N MET A 453 -39.19 -11.64 4.94
CA MET A 453 -39.04 -13.06 5.31
C MET A 453 -39.93 -13.98 4.47
N LEU A 454 -41.09 -13.51 4.00
CA LEU A 454 -41.97 -14.30 3.15
C LEU A 454 -41.37 -14.49 1.75
N ALA A 455 -40.75 -13.45 1.19
CA ALA A 455 -40.03 -13.57 -0.07
C ALA A 455 -38.84 -14.52 0.05
N ILE A 456 -38.07 -14.44 1.13
CA ILE A 456 -36.94 -15.33 1.42
C ILE A 456 -37.42 -16.79 1.49
N GLN A 457 -38.46 -17.09 2.26
CA GLN A 457 -39.01 -18.44 2.37
C GLN A 457 -39.51 -18.98 1.03
N LYS A 458 -40.17 -18.15 0.22
CA LYS A 458 -40.61 -18.54 -1.13
C LYS A 458 -39.43 -18.83 -2.06
N ALA A 459 -38.35 -18.06 -1.97
CA ALA A 459 -37.13 -18.31 -2.76
C ALA A 459 -36.51 -19.66 -2.39
N ILE A 460 -36.38 -19.94 -1.08
CA ILE A 460 -35.85 -21.20 -0.54
C ILE A 460 -36.69 -22.40 -1.01
N GLN A 461 -38.02 -22.29 -0.97
CA GLN A 461 -38.92 -23.34 -1.46
C GLN A 461 -38.80 -23.55 -2.97
N LYS A 462 -38.76 -22.47 -3.75
CA LYS A 462 -38.63 -22.56 -5.22
C LYS A 462 -37.30 -23.14 -5.67
N SER A 463 -36.23 -22.97 -4.89
CA SER A 463 -34.93 -23.59 -5.16
C SER A 463 -34.82 -25.02 -4.66
N GLY A 464 -35.80 -25.52 -3.89
CA GLY A 464 -35.74 -26.84 -3.24
C GLY A 464 -34.79 -26.93 -2.05
N ALA A 465 -34.27 -25.79 -1.58
CA ALA A 465 -33.28 -25.74 -0.50
C ALA A 465 -33.91 -25.82 0.91
N ASP A 466 -35.25 -25.83 0.99
CA ASP A 466 -36.02 -26.03 2.22
C ASP A 466 -35.79 -27.40 2.85
N SER A 467 -35.49 -28.41 2.02
CA SER A 467 -35.10 -29.75 2.45
C SER A 467 -33.86 -29.73 3.36
N TYR A 468 -32.80 -29.09 2.90
CA TYR A 468 -31.53 -28.96 3.63
C TYR A 468 -31.65 -28.07 4.87
N LEU A 469 -32.49 -27.04 4.81
CA LEU A 469 -32.65 -26.10 5.92
C LEU A 469 -33.10 -26.79 7.22
N LYS A 470 -33.86 -27.90 7.11
CA LYS A 470 -34.34 -28.69 8.25
C LYS A 470 -33.21 -29.39 9.01
N ASP A 471 -32.13 -29.73 8.32
CA ASP A 471 -30.97 -30.44 8.88
C ASP A 471 -29.95 -29.47 9.50
N LEU A 472 -30.13 -28.15 9.32
CA LEU A 472 -29.24 -27.13 9.85
C LEU A 472 -29.65 -26.72 11.28
N PRO A 473 -28.75 -26.85 12.29
CA PRO A 473 -29.09 -26.56 13.69
C PRO A 473 -29.62 -25.14 13.95
N LYS A 474 -29.17 -24.16 13.16
CA LYS A 474 -29.59 -22.75 13.25
C LYS A 474 -30.53 -22.32 12.13
N GLY A 475 -31.05 -23.26 11.33
CA GLY A 475 -31.94 -22.97 10.20
C GLY A 475 -31.35 -21.91 9.27
N VAL A 476 -32.11 -20.83 9.03
CA VAL A 476 -31.70 -19.74 8.12
C VAL A 476 -30.51 -18.94 8.62
N ASP A 477 -30.25 -18.93 9.93
CA ASP A 477 -29.14 -18.19 10.53
C ASP A 477 -27.87 -19.06 10.67
N GLN A 478 -27.89 -20.27 10.09
CA GLN A 478 -26.73 -21.14 10.07
C GLN A 478 -25.66 -20.60 9.13
N ILE A 479 -24.44 -20.43 9.66
CA ILE A 479 -23.25 -20.12 8.84
C ILE A 479 -22.95 -21.33 7.96
N VAL A 480 -22.84 -21.09 6.66
CA VAL A 480 -22.49 -22.09 5.65
C VAL A 480 -20.98 -22.04 5.39
N GLY A 481 -20.34 -23.21 5.31
CA GLY A 481 -18.89 -23.35 5.10
C GLY A 481 -18.08 -23.31 6.40
N LYS A 482 -16.81 -23.73 6.35
CA LYS A 482 -15.96 -23.94 7.54
C LYS A 482 -14.90 -22.87 7.80
N THR A 483 -14.98 -21.72 7.12
CA THR A 483 -14.01 -20.62 7.34
C THR A 483 -14.22 -19.94 8.69
N PHE A 484 -15.46 -19.85 9.17
CA PHE A 484 -15.79 -19.27 10.47
C PHE A 484 -16.28 -20.35 11.45
N GLU A 485 -16.15 -20.07 12.74
CA GLU A 485 -16.60 -20.96 13.80
C GLU A 485 -18.11 -21.25 13.68
N SER A 486 -18.53 -22.45 14.12
CA SER A 486 -19.92 -22.94 14.02
C SER A 486 -20.47 -23.12 12.60
N GLY A 487 -19.64 -23.02 11.56
CA GLY A 487 -20.06 -23.19 10.18
C GLY A 487 -20.23 -24.65 9.75
N VAL A 488 -21.22 -24.91 8.88
CA VAL A 488 -21.56 -26.26 8.38
C VAL A 488 -21.41 -26.29 6.85
N ASP A 489 -20.68 -27.27 6.33
CA ASP A 489 -20.58 -27.47 4.87
C ASP A 489 -21.88 -28.09 4.33
N LEU A 490 -22.36 -27.56 3.22
CA LEU A 490 -23.45 -28.16 2.44
C LEU A 490 -22.88 -29.15 1.41
N SER A 491 -23.69 -30.14 1.01
CA SER A 491 -23.39 -30.93 -0.19
C SER A 491 -23.27 -30.02 -1.41
N GLY A 492 -22.53 -30.47 -2.43
CA GLY A 492 -22.24 -29.60 -3.59
C GLY A 492 -23.44 -29.30 -4.49
N GLY A 493 -24.47 -30.14 -4.46
CA GLY A 493 -25.71 -30.01 -5.23
C GLY A 493 -26.86 -29.43 -4.42
#